data_AF-A0A5C6M6K6-F1
#
_entry.id   AF-A0A5C6M6K6-F1
#
_cell.length_a   1.000
_cell.length_b   1.000
_cell.length_c   1.000
_cell.angle_alpha   90.00
_cell.angle_beta   90.00
_cell.angle_gamma   90.00
#
_symmetry.space_group_name_H-M   'P 1'
#
loop_
_entity.id
_entity.type
_entity.pdbx_description
1 polymer ?
#
loop_
_entity_poly.entity_id
_entity_poly.type
_entity_poly.pdbx_seq_one_letter_code
_entity_poly.pdbx_strand_id
1 'polypeptide(L)'
;MSLTFCPLVLCPLCDSLLRFCVFCFCVLRLGVCNFTEWIVIFEEVERQMETPLFVKTHDWNLWLLQRTQRFPKHLRHSYTQRLESLAFDFEDLLLQANSVRGLRRRELLEAADSVLLRLRAFLRYAFDLQLLAANQLRYAGEQLDQLGRLLGAWLKGTDR
;
A
#
# COMPACT_ATOMS: atom_id res chain seq x y z
N MET A 1 -27.00 -39.39 21.95
CA MET A 1 -25.78 -39.85 21.26
C MET A 1 -26.21 -40.55 19.99
N SER A 2 -26.25 -39.79 18.90
CA SER A 2 -26.47 -40.30 17.55
C SER A 2 -25.93 -39.24 16.60
N LEU A 3 -24.79 -39.55 15.99
CA LEU A 3 -24.16 -38.75 14.94
C LEU A 3 -24.92 -39.03 13.65
N THR A 4 -25.74 -38.08 13.21
CA THR A 4 -26.32 -38.10 11.88
C THR A 4 -25.36 -37.39 10.93
N PHE A 5 -24.64 -38.19 10.15
CA PHE A 5 -23.83 -37.79 9.00
C PHE A 5 -24.70 -36.99 8.02
N CYS A 6 -24.32 -35.73 7.75
CA CYS A 6 -24.88 -34.98 6.62
C CYS A 6 -24.03 -35.32 5.38
N PRO A 7 -24.64 -35.74 4.25
CA PRO A 7 -23.89 -36.12 3.06
C PRO A 7 -23.42 -34.84 2.36
N LEU A 8 -22.15 -34.48 2.57
CA LEU A 8 -21.48 -33.43 1.81
C LEU A 8 -21.24 -33.92 0.37
N VAL A 9 -22.25 -33.65 -0.46
CA VAL A 9 -22.06 -33.43 -1.90
C VAL A 9 -21.07 -32.28 -2.07
N LEU A 10 -20.08 -32.51 -2.93
CA LEU A 10 -19.02 -31.59 -3.33
C LEU A 10 -19.49 -30.13 -3.40
N CYS A 11 -18.96 -29.31 -2.49
CA CYS A 11 -18.96 -27.86 -2.64
C CYS A 11 -17.59 -27.47 -3.22
N PRO A 12 -17.49 -26.98 -4.47
CA PRO A 12 -16.21 -26.67 -5.11
C PRO A 12 -15.53 -25.40 -4.57
N LEU A 13 -16.08 -24.77 -3.52
CA LEU A 13 -15.54 -23.54 -2.93
C LEU A 13 -14.56 -23.76 -1.77
N CYS A 14 -14.30 -25.00 -1.35
CA CYS A 14 -13.52 -25.26 -0.13
C CYS A 14 -12.00 -25.42 -0.34
N ASP A 15 -11.50 -25.41 -1.58
CA ASP A 15 -10.09 -25.72 -1.88
C ASP A 15 -9.15 -24.49 -1.90
N SER A 16 -9.67 -23.26 -1.81
CA SER A 16 -8.86 -22.04 -1.95
C SER A 16 -8.73 -21.19 -0.68
N LEU A 17 -9.32 -21.62 0.44
CA LEU A 17 -9.45 -20.80 1.65
C LEU A 17 -8.71 -21.34 2.89
N LEU A 18 -7.51 -21.90 2.70
CA LEU A 18 -6.60 -22.20 3.82
C LEU A 18 -5.84 -20.96 4.35
N ARG A 19 -6.02 -19.78 3.74
CA ARG A 19 -5.35 -18.53 4.17
C ARG A 19 -6.23 -17.53 4.93
N PHE A 20 -7.54 -17.78 5.03
CA PHE A 20 -8.51 -16.85 5.63
C PHE A 20 -9.20 -17.38 6.90
N CYS A 21 -8.68 -18.44 7.51
CA CYS A 21 -9.33 -19.10 8.64
C CYS A 21 -9.19 -18.34 9.99
N VAL A 22 -8.48 -17.22 10.07
CA VAL A 22 -8.32 -16.48 11.34
C VAL A 22 -9.49 -15.52 11.62
N PHE A 23 -10.32 -15.18 10.62
CA PHE A 23 -11.42 -14.21 10.82
C PHE A 23 -12.80 -14.84 11.01
N CYS A 24 -12.92 -16.17 10.86
CA CYS A 24 -14.19 -16.88 10.84
C CYS A 24 -14.61 -17.48 12.20
N PHE A 25 -14.28 -16.82 13.31
CA PHE A 25 -14.70 -17.30 14.65
C PHE A 25 -15.67 -16.36 15.39
N CYS A 26 -16.10 -15.23 14.81
CA CYS A 26 -16.91 -14.25 15.53
C CYS A 26 -18.32 -13.96 14.96
N VAL A 27 -18.78 -14.64 13.90
CA VAL A 27 -20.10 -14.32 13.30
C VAL A 27 -20.87 -15.57 12.94
N LEU A 28 -21.40 -16.26 13.96
CA LEU A 28 -22.36 -17.35 13.75
C LEU A 28 -23.53 -17.28 14.74
N ARG A 29 -24.06 -16.07 14.99
CA ARG A 29 -25.31 -15.94 15.77
C ARG A 29 -26.30 -14.85 15.37
N LEU A 30 -26.13 -14.17 14.24
CA LEU A 30 -27.19 -13.30 13.70
C LEU A 30 -27.19 -13.45 12.18
N GLY A 31 -28.13 -14.25 11.69
CA GLY A 31 -28.29 -14.53 10.27
C GLY A 31 -28.86 -13.33 9.52
N VAL A 32 -27.98 -12.47 9.00
CA VAL A 32 -28.10 -11.78 7.71
C VAL A 32 -26.68 -11.40 7.26
N CYS A 33 -26.00 -12.25 6.49
CA CYS A 33 -24.77 -11.87 5.81
C CYS A 33 -25.13 -11.47 4.37
N ASN A 34 -25.34 -10.16 4.12
CA ASN A 34 -25.23 -9.64 2.76
C ASN A 34 -23.74 -9.64 2.37
N PHE A 35 -23.26 -10.81 1.96
CA PHE A 35 -21.88 -11.08 1.54
C PHE A 35 -21.53 -10.40 0.20
N THR A 36 -22.52 -9.92 -0.53
CA THR A 36 -22.37 -9.36 -1.88
C THR A 36 -21.83 -7.94 -1.93
N GLU A 37 -21.95 -7.11 -0.88
CA GLU A 37 -21.37 -5.76 -0.87
C GLU A 37 -19.86 -5.76 -0.58
N TRP A 38 -19.36 -6.74 0.17
CA TRP A 38 -17.94 -6.81 0.55
C TRP A 38 -17.05 -7.38 -0.56
N ILE A 39 -17.59 -8.22 -1.44
CA ILE A 39 -16.85 -8.77 -2.60
C ILE A 39 -16.43 -7.67 -3.58
N VAL A 40 -17.32 -6.69 -3.84
CA VAL A 40 -17.05 -5.67 -4.87
C VAL A 40 -15.97 -4.67 -4.45
N ILE A 41 -15.89 -4.33 -3.16
CA ILE A 41 -14.83 -3.44 -2.63
C ILE A 41 -13.48 -4.16 -2.61
N PHE A 42 -13.45 -5.46 -2.28
CA PHE A 42 -12.21 -6.22 -2.24
C PHE A 42 -11.66 -6.50 -3.66
N GLU A 43 -12.54 -6.75 -4.64
CA GLU A 43 -12.16 -7.05 -6.03
C GLU A 43 -11.68 -5.81 -6.82
N GLU A 44 -12.21 -4.62 -6.52
CA GLU A 44 -11.74 -3.37 -7.15
C GLU A 44 -10.34 -2.95 -6.63
N VAL A 45 -10.04 -3.18 -5.34
CA VAL A 45 -8.69 -2.93 -4.78
C VAL A 45 -7.65 -3.81 -5.47
N GLU A 46 -7.96 -5.08 -5.75
CA GLU A 46 -7.04 -6.05 -6.34
C GLU A 46 -6.69 -5.69 -7.80
N ARG A 47 -7.61 -5.08 -8.55
CA ARG A 47 -7.39 -4.63 -9.95
C ARG A 47 -6.44 -3.44 -10.07
N GLN A 48 -6.42 -2.55 -9.09
CA GLN A 48 -5.53 -1.37 -9.12
C GLN A 48 -4.05 -1.74 -8.92
N MET A 49 -3.80 -2.90 -8.30
CA MET A 49 -2.46 -3.43 -8.01
C MET A 49 -1.73 -3.96 -9.25
N GLU A 50 -2.36 -4.03 -10.43
CA GLU A 50 -1.70 -4.51 -11.65
C GLU A 50 -0.76 -3.46 -12.27
N THR A 51 -0.97 -2.18 -11.96
CA THR A 51 -0.15 -1.12 -12.56
C THR A 51 1.24 -1.06 -11.91
N PRO A 52 2.32 -0.95 -12.69
CA PRO A 52 3.69 -1.11 -12.20
C PRO A 52 4.11 -0.03 -11.18
N LEU A 53 3.45 1.14 -11.21
CA LEU A 53 3.66 2.21 -10.24
C LEU A 53 3.13 1.83 -8.85
N PHE A 54 1.95 1.23 -8.77
CA PHE A 54 1.34 0.85 -7.50
C PHE A 54 2.07 -0.33 -6.86
N VAL A 55 2.45 -1.35 -7.63
CA VAL A 55 3.27 -2.47 -7.14
C VAL A 55 4.56 -1.96 -6.51
N LYS A 56 5.30 -1.11 -7.22
CA LYS A 56 6.56 -0.56 -6.71
C LYS A 56 6.37 0.35 -5.51
N THR A 57 5.27 1.10 -5.46
CA THR A 57 4.95 1.97 -4.32
C THR A 57 4.67 1.13 -3.08
N HIS A 58 3.91 0.05 -3.24
CA HIS A 58 3.65 -0.90 -2.15
C HIS A 58 4.93 -1.55 -1.64
N ASP A 59 5.78 -2.06 -2.55
CA ASP A 59 7.09 -2.64 -2.20
C ASP A 59 7.98 -1.64 -1.46
N TRP A 60 7.98 -0.38 -1.92
CA TRP A 60 8.70 0.72 -1.28
C TRP A 60 8.18 1.02 0.13
N ASN A 61 6.86 1.11 0.31
CA ASN A 61 6.23 1.36 1.60
C ASN A 61 6.53 0.21 2.57
N LEU A 62 6.44 -1.03 2.12
CA LEU A 62 6.81 -2.20 2.92
C LEU A 62 8.28 -2.17 3.35
N TRP A 63 9.19 -1.85 2.42
CA TRP A 63 10.61 -1.71 2.75
C TRP A 63 10.84 -0.61 3.78
N LEU A 64 10.20 0.56 3.61
CA LEU A 64 10.35 1.70 4.50
C LEU A 64 9.89 1.34 5.92
N LEU A 65 8.69 0.78 6.06
CA LEU A 65 8.10 0.38 7.35
C LEU A 65 8.95 -0.65 8.09
N GLN A 66 9.62 -1.56 7.37
CA GLN A 66 10.55 -2.51 7.98
C GLN A 66 11.82 -1.83 8.51
N ARG A 67 12.27 -0.74 7.87
CA ARG A 67 13.45 0.03 8.32
C ARG A 67 13.12 0.92 9.50
N THR A 68 11.98 1.60 9.46
CA THR A 68 11.55 2.52 10.52
C THR A 68 11.34 1.84 11.87
N GLN A 69 10.95 0.56 11.88
CA GLN A 69 10.83 -0.23 13.13
C GLN A 69 12.12 -0.28 13.95
N ARG A 70 13.28 -0.19 13.29
CA ARG A 70 14.61 -0.24 13.93
C ARG A 70 15.01 1.10 14.54
N PHE A 71 14.25 2.17 14.32
CA PHE A 71 14.59 3.49 14.83
C PHE A 71 14.39 3.56 16.34
N PRO A 72 15.19 4.39 17.04
CA PRO A 72 15.14 4.50 18.49
C PRO A 72 13.80 5.10 18.94
N LYS A 73 13.32 4.69 20.13
CA LYS A 73 11.96 5.02 20.61
C LYS A 73 11.65 6.52 20.67
N HIS A 74 12.65 7.36 20.98
CA HIS A 74 12.48 8.80 21.12
C HIS A 74 12.15 9.52 19.79
N LEU A 75 12.46 8.92 18.64
CA LEU A 75 12.17 9.49 17.31
C LEU A 75 10.86 8.97 16.70
N ARG A 76 10.23 7.95 17.31
CA ARG A 76 9.07 7.26 16.71
C ARG A 76 7.88 8.19 16.47
N HIS A 77 7.53 9.00 17.46
CA HIS A 77 6.36 9.90 17.40
C HIS A 77 6.65 11.25 16.73
N SER A 78 7.89 11.53 16.33
CA SER A 78 8.28 12.80 15.75
C SER A 78 8.73 12.63 14.31
N TYR A 79 9.89 11.99 14.13
CA TYR A 79 10.53 11.83 12.84
C TYR A 79 9.97 10.64 12.07
N THR A 80 9.89 9.47 12.73
CA THR A 80 9.44 8.24 12.07
C THR A 80 8.00 8.35 11.58
N GLN A 81 7.08 8.78 12.45
CA GLN A 81 5.68 8.98 12.09
C GLN A 81 5.53 9.91 10.88
N ARG A 82 6.31 11.01 10.83
CA ARG A 82 6.24 11.95 9.72
C ARG A 82 6.79 11.37 8.41
N LEU A 83 7.84 10.55 8.49
CA LEU A 83 8.38 9.84 7.34
C LEU A 83 7.39 8.78 6.79
N GLU A 84 6.76 8.02 7.68
CA GLU A 84 5.75 7.03 7.31
C GLU A 84 4.50 7.69 6.73
N SER A 85 4.01 8.77 7.35
CA SER A 85 2.89 9.55 6.82
C SER A 85 3.18 10.06 5.41
N LEU A 86 4.37 10.60 5.13
CA LEU A 86 4.72 11.05 3.77
C LEU A 86 4.70 9.90 2.75
N ALA A 87 5.04 8.68 3.17
CA ALA A 87 5.04 7.51 2.29
C ALA A 87 3.61 7.05 1.96
N PHE A 88 2.70 7.11 2.94
CA PHE A 88 1.27 6.86 2.72
C PHE A 88 0.58 7.99 1.97
N ASP A 89 0.91 9.26 2.26
CA ASP A 89 0.40 10.41 1.51
C ASP A 89 0.72 10.30 0.02
N PHE A 90 1.89 9.75 -0.32
CA PHE A 90 2.27 9.47 -1.71
C PHE A 90 1.34 8.45 -2.36
N GLU A 91 1.08 7.32 -1.69
CA GLU A 91 0.17 6.27 -2.15
C GLU A 91 -1.27 6.80 -2.29
N ASP A 92 -1.74 7.59 -1.33
CA ASP A 92 -3.05 8.22 -1.35
C ASP A 92 -3.20 9.19 -2.54
N LEU A 93 -2.18 9.98 -2.84
CA LEU A 93 -2.20 10.87 -4.01
C LEU A 93 -2.27 10.08 -5.33
N LEU A 94 -1.60 8.93 -5.41
CA LEU A 94 -1.68 8.06 -6.59
C LEU A 94 -3.07 7.46 -6.74
N LEU A 95 -3.68 6.98 -5.66
CA LEU A 95 -5.06 6.48 -5.64
C LEU A 95 -6.04 7.56 -6.09
N GLN A 96 -5.92 8.77 -5.53
CA GLN A 96 -6.75 9.91 -5.90
C GLN A 96 -6.55 10.28 -7.37
N ALA A 97 -5.31 10.40 -7.84
CA ALA A 97 -4.99 10.72 -9.23
C ALA A 97 -5.57 9.68 -10.20
N ASN A 98 -5.66 8.42 -9.77
CA ASN A 98 -6.22 7.36 -10.59
C ASN A 98 -7.75 7.45 -10.73
N SER A 99 -8.44 7.91 -9.68
CA SER A 99 -9.90 8.11 -9.67
C SER A 99 -10.39 9.30 -10.51
N VAL A 100 -9.51 10.28 -10.80
CA VAL A 100 -9.86 11.49 -11.54
C VAL A 100 -9.19 11.56 -12.91
N ARG A 101 -9.68 12.46 -13.77
CA ARG A 101 -9.18 12.69 -15.14
C ARG A 101 -8.92 14.19 -15.39
N GLY A 102 -8.21 14.50 -16.47
CA GLY A 102 -7.95 15.88 -16.91
C GLY A 102 -7.01 16.66 -15.99
N LEU A 103 -7.24 17.98 -15.88
CA LEU A 103 -6.39 18.90 -15.12
C LEU A 103 -6.21 18.48 -13.65
N ARG A 104 -7.28 18.00 -13.00
CA ARG A 104 -7.22 17.58 -11.60
C ARG A 104 -6.31 16.37 -11.38
N ARG A 105 -6.27 15.45 -12.35
CA ARG A 105 -5.32 14.32 -12.31
C ARG A 105 -3.88 14.81 -12.35
N ARG A 106 -3.60 15.78 -13.23
CA ARG A 106 -2.27 16.36 -13.36
C ARG A 106 -1.81 17.03 -12.07
N GLU A 107 -2.66 17.86 -11.46
CA GLU A 107 -2.36 18.52 -10.18
C GLU A 107 -1.99 17.51 -9.08
N LEU A 108 -2.72 16.38 -8.99
CA LEU A 108 -2.45 15.35 -7.99
C LEU A 108 -1.13 14.62 -8.27
N LEU A 109 -0.80 14.36 -9.53
CA LEU A 109 0.48 13.74 -9.91
C LEU A 109 1.67 14.70 -9.66
N GLU A 110 1.50 16.00 -9.88
CA GLU A 110 2.50 17.02 -9.53
C GLU A 110 2.65 17.13 -7.99
N ALA A 111 1.55 17.04 -7.25
CA ALA A 111 1.59 16.95 -5.79
C ALA A 111 2.34 15.69 -5.32
N ALA A 112 2.14 14.53 -5.98
CA ALA A 112 2.85 13.30 -5.67
C ALA A 112 4.36 13.43 -5.92
N ASP A 113 4.78 14.11 -6.99
CA ASP A 113 6.19 14.42 -7.25
C ASP A 113 6.80 15.28 -6.12
N SER A 114 6.04 16.27 -5.61
CA SER A 114 6.45 17.06 -4.44
C SER A 114 6.63 16.22 -3.17
N VAL A 115 5.84 15.15 -3.00
CA VAL A 115 5.99 14.23 -1.87
C VAL A 115 7.26 13.40 -2.02
N LEU A 116 7.60 12.91 -3.23
CA LEU A 116 8.87 12.21 -3.46
C LEU A 116 10.08 13.08 -3.13
N LEU A 117 10.05 14.38 -3.47
CA LEU A 117 11.10 15.32 -3.09
C LEU A 117 11.23 15.45 -1.56
N ARG A 118 10.10 15.54 -0.86
CA ARG A 118 10.09 15.55 0.61
C ARG A 118 10.63 14.25 1.20
N LEU A 119 10.25 13.09 0.67
CA LEU A 119 10.78 11.80 1.10
C LEU A 119 12.31 11.73 0.95
N ARG A 120 12.87 12.20 -0.17
CA ARG A 120 14.34 12.28 -0.35
C ARG A 120 14.99 13.16 0.72
N ALA A 121 14.40 14.32 1.02
CA ALA A 121 14.91 15.22 2.05
C ALA A 121 14.86 14.58 3.44
N PHE A 122 13.80 13.86 3.78
CA PHE A 122 13.72 13.12 5.03
C PHE A 122 14.78 12.02 5.08
N LEU A 123 14.92 11.19 4.05
CA LEU A 123 15.95 10.14 4.04
C LEU A 123 17.38 10.69 4.23
N ARG A 124 17.66 11.90 3.77
CA ARG A 124 18.92 12.61 4.07
C ARG A 124 19.09 12.87 5.56
N TYR A 125 18.06 13.37 6.25
CA TYR A 125 18.07 13.50 7.71
C TYR A 125 18.26 12.15 8.41
N ALA A 126 17.62 11.07 7.93
CA ALA A 126 17.83 9.75 8.51
C ALA A 126 19.30 9.27 8.39
N PHE A 127 19.99 9.64 7.32
CA PHE A 127 21.42 9.36 7.17
C PHE A 127 22.28 10.22 8.10
N ASP A 128 21.99 11.52 8.19
CA ASP A 128 22.74 12.44 9.06
C ASP A 128 22.56 12.11 10.55
N LEU A 129 21.38 11.61 10.93
CA LEU A 129 21.07 11.08 12.27
C LEU A 129 21.61 9.65 12.49
N GLN A 130 22.36 9.09 11.53
CA GLN A 130 22.92 7.73 11.58
C GLN A 130 21.88 6.61 11.77
N LEU A 131 20.63 6.84 11.35
CA LEU A 131 19.54 5.86 11.41
C LEU A 131 19.59 4.87 10.24
N LEU A 132 20.15 5.30 9.11
CA LEU A 132 20.33 4.49 7.90
C LEU A 132 21.79 4.42 7.50
N ALA A 133 22.23 3.23 7.10
CA ALA A 133 23.56 3.05 6.53
C ALA A 133 23.63 3.55 5.08
N ALA A 134 24.83 3.88 4.59
CA ALA A 134 25.01 4.45 3.25
C ALA A 134 24.48 3.55 2.11
N ASN A 135 24.58 2.24 2.27
CA ASN A 135 24.00 1.26 1.34
C ASN A 135 22.47 1.30 1.32
N GLN A 136 21.83 1.48 2.48
CA GLN A 136 20.38 1.62 2.60
C GLN A 136 19.89 2.93 2.00
N LEU A 137 20.63 4.02 2.21
CA LEU A 137 20.32 5.30 1.58
C LEU A 137 20.43 5.23 0.05
N ARG A 138 21.46 4.55 -0.47
CA ARG A 138 21.60 4.33 -1.92
C ARG A 138 20.42 3.55 -2.49
N TYR A 139 20.08 2.42 -1.88
CA TYR A 139 18.93 1.63 -2.28
C TYR A 139 17.64 2.47 -2.26
N ALA A 140 17.43 3.25 -1.19
CA ALA A 140 16.29 4.15 -1.07
C ALA A 140 16.23 5.19 -2.19
N GLY A 141 17.36 5.82 -2.52
CA GLY A 141 17.48 6.75 -3.63
C GLY A 141 17.11 6.11 -4.97
N GLU A 142 17.65 4.91 -5.24
CA GLU A 142 17.35 4.16 -6.47
C GLU A 142 15.86 3.81 -6.59
N GLN A 143 15.20 3.41 -5.50
CA GLN A 143 13.76 3.15 -5.51
C GLN A 143 12.95 4.43 -5.77
N LEU A 144 13.28 5.53 -5.09
CA LEU A 144 12.59 6.81 -5.30
C LEU A 144 12.80 7.38 -6.71
N ASP A 145 13.96 7.14 -7.32
CA ASP A 145 14.21 7.50 -8.72
C ASP A 145 13.39 6.64 -9.68
N GLN A 146 13.23 5.35 -9.42
CA GLN A 146 12.34 4.49 -10.19
C GLN A 146 10.88 4.94 -10.10
N LEU A 147 10.41 5.25 -8.89
CA LEU A 147 9.06 5.78 -8.67
C LEU A 147 8.86 7.10 -9.42
N GLY A 148 9.83 8.03 -9.35
CA GLY A 148 9.78 9.29 -10.08
C GLY A 148 9.73 9.11 -11.61
N ARG A 149 10.48 8.14 -12.17
CA ARG A 149 10.41 7.83 -13.61
C ARG A 149 9.04 7.32 -14.03
N LEU A 150 8.41 6.46 -13.24
CA LEU A 150 7.07 5.94 -13.51
C LEU A 150 6.01 7.04 -13.39
N LEU A 151 6.12 7.90 -12.37
CA LEU A 151 5.27 9.09 -12.22
C LEU A 151 5.39 10.03 -13.42
N GLY A 152 6.62 10.29 -13.88
CA GLY A 152 6.86 11.10 -15.07
C GLY A 152 6.23 10.52 -16.33
N ALA A 153 6.15 9.19 -16.46
CA ALA A 153 5.45 8.55 -17.58
C ALA A 153 3.93 8.80 -17.52
N TRP A 154 3.34 8.80 -16.31
CA TRP A 154 1.93 9.09 -16.09
C TRP A 154 1.58 10.56 -16.36
N LEU A 155 2.45 11.49 -15.93
CA LEU A 155 2.29 12.92 -16.23
C LEU A 155 2.28 13.17 -17.75
N LYS A 156 3.23 12.59 -18.49
CA LYS A 156 3.29 12.70 -19.97
C LYS A 156 2.05 12.10 -20.66
N GLY A 157 1.46 11.07 -20.07
CA GLY A 157 0.22 10.48 -20.58
C GLY A 157 -1.03 11.33 -20.33
N THR A 158 -0.98 12.26 -19.37
CA THR A 158 -2.11 13.11 -18.98
C THR A 158 -2.15 14.43 -19.76
N ASP A 159 -1.04 14.81 -20.40
CA ASP A 159 -0.89 16.03 -21.23
C ASP A 159 -1.40 15.84 -22.68
N ARG A 160 -1.89 14.65 -23.02
CA ARG A 160 -2.48 14.32 -24.33
C ARG A 160 -4.00 14.41 -24.27
#